data_AF-A0A960MS62-F1
#
_entry.id   AF-A0A960MS62-F1
#
_cell.length_a   1.000
_cell.length_b   1.000
_cell.length_c   1.000
_cell.angle_alpha   90.00
_cell.angle_beta   90.00
_cell.angle_gamma   90.00
#
_symmetry.space_group_name_H-M   'P 1'
#
loop_
_entity.id
_entity.type
_entity.pdbx_description
1 polymer ?
#
loop_
_entity_poly.entity_id
_entity_poly.type
_entity_poly.pdbx_seq_one_letter_code
_entity_poly.pdbx_strand_id
1 'polypeptide(L)'
;MRTAYFFGALALSIPLAGWSNPTGGTVVHGGITIESLDQVTSILQSTDKGIINWQEFSIQAGELTRFVQPGASSATLNRVISGNPSAIHGQLQANGRVFLINPNGILVGPGGQIDTADFIASGLDLPDADFLADGDLHFAGGAGAVTNLGTILARDGDVFLVGT
;
A
#
# COMPACT_ATOMS: atom_id res chain seq x y z
N MET A 1 9.35 -53.72 36.05
CA MET A 1 9.45 -52.78 34.91
C MET A 1 8.37 -51.72 35.11
N ARG A 2 8.77 -50.44 35.30
CA ARG A 2 7.84 -49.32 35.54
C ARG A 2 7.73 -48.50 34.26
N THR A 3 6.55 -48.49 33.65
CA THR A 3 6.25 -47.69 32.46
C THR A 3 5.98 -46.25 32.88
N ALA A 4 6.74 -45.29 32.35
CA ALA A 4 6.50 -43.86 32.54
C ALA A 4 5.75 -43.30 31.33
N TYR A 5 4.64 -42.62 31.56
CA TYR A 5 3.88 -41.92 30.52
C TYR A 5 4.34 -40.46 30.47
N PHE A 6 4.90 -40.05 29.32
CA PHE A 6 5.20 -38.64 29.03
C PHE A 6 3.92 -37.98 28.48
N PHE A 7 3.38 -37.01 29.20
CA PHE A 7 2.38 -36.10 28.66
C PHE A 7 3.10 -34.99 27.89
N GLY A 8 3.04 -35.03 26.56
CA GLY A 8 3.47 -33.92 25.71
C GLY A 8 2.47 -32.78 25.82
N ALA A 9 2.90 -31.65 26.37
CA ALA A 9 2.10 -30.43 26.33
C ALA A 9 2.12 -29.87 24.90
N LEU A 10 0.95 -29.86 24.25
CA LEU A 10 0.77 -29.21 22.96
C LEU A 10 0.69 -27.69 23.20
N ALA A 11 1.76 -26.96 22.86
CA ALA A 11 1.71 -25.50 22.86
C ALA A 11 0.86 -25.03 21.68
N LEU A 12 -0.34 -24.51 21.97
CA LEU A 12 -1.19 -23.87 20.98
C LEU A 12 -0.63 -22.46 20.72
N SER A 13 0.12 -22.29 19.63
CA SER A 13 0.49 -20.97 19.14
C SER A 13 -0.77 -20.29 18.62
N ILE A 14 -1.36 -19.37 19.38
CA ILE A 14 -2.41 -18.48 18.87
C ILE A 14 -1.69 -17.50 17.94
N PRO A 15 -1.95 -17.51 16.61
CA PRO A 15 -1.45 -16.42 15.78
C PRO A 15 -2.10 -15.14 16.29
N LEU A 16 -1.29 -14.24 16.84
CA LEU A 16 -1.73 -12.87 17.08
C LEU A 16 -2.19 -12.35 15.73
N ALA A 17 -3.42 -11.81 15.67
CA ALA A 17 -3.92 -11.15 14.48
C ALA A 17 -2.86 -10.15 14.02
N GLY A 18 -2.20 -10.45 12.91
CA GLY A 18 -1.21 -9.57 12.34
C GLY A 18 -1.91 -8.30 11.90
N TRP A 19 -1.37 -7.16 12.32
CA TRP A 19 -1.72 -5.86 11.78
C TRP A 19 -1.71 -5.94 10.24
N SER A 20 -2.76 -5.45 9.59
CA SER A 20 -3.02 -5.59 8.15
C SER A 20 -2.69 -4.31 7.37
N ASN A 21 -1.80 -3.47 7.93
CA ASN A 21 -1.05 -2.50 7.14
C ASN A 21 -0.33 -3.20 5.96
N PRO A 22 0.15 -2.47 4.95
CA PRO A 22 0.84 -3.07 3.81
C PRO A 22 1.97 -3.99 4.25
N THR A 23 2.04 -5.19 3.66
CA THR A 23 3.02 -6.21 4.03
C THR A 23 3.78 -6.78 2.83
N GLY A 24 4.97 -7.31 3.10
CA GLY A 24 5.83 -7.87 2.05
C GLY A 24 6.40 -6.83 1.08
N GLY A 25 6.55 -5.58 1.54
CA GLY A 25 7.13 -4.49 0.75
C GLY A 25 8.59 -4.77 0.38
N THR A 26 8.90 -4.67 -0.91
CA THR A 26 10.24 -4.75 -1.47
C THR A 26 10.51 -3.49 -2.28
N VAL A 27 11.49 -2.70 -1.85
CA VAL A 27 11.92 -1.50 -2.56
C VAL A 27 12.68 -1.91 -3.82
N VAL A 28 12.21 -1.48 -4.99
CA VAL A 28 12.83 -1.79 -6.29
C VAL A 28 13.48 -0.57 -6.94
N HIS A 29 13.12 0.64 -6.51
CA HIS A 29 13.75 1.89 -6.94
C HIS A 29 13.70 2.97 -5.85
N GLY A 30 14.71 3.83 -5.83
CA GLY A 30 14.80 4.97 -4.91
C GLY A 30 15.34 4.63 -3.53
N GLY A 31 15.59 5.66 -2.73
CA GLY A 31 15.97 5.53 -1.33
C GLY A 31 14.71 5.48 -0.47
N ILE A 32 14.29 4.30 -0.04
CA ILE A 32 13.11 4.10 0.80
C ILE A 32 13.45 3.18 1.97
N THR A 33 13.04 3.59 3.16
CA THR A 33 12.99 2.74 4.36
C THR A 33 11.54 2.55 4.77
N ILE A 34 11.16 1.30 5.07
CA ILE A 34 9.82 0.95 5.55
C ILE A 34 9.94 0.56 7.02
N GLU A 35 9.23 1.28 7.88
CA GLU A 35 9.22 1.06 9.33
C GLU A 35 7.79 0.78 9.78
N SER A 36 7.57 -0.33 10.48
CA SER A 36 6.26 -0.69 11.02
C SER A 36 6.34 -0.85 12.53
N LEU A 37 5.50 -0.09 13.24
CA LEU A 37 5.34 -0.15 14.69
C LEU A 37 3.85 -0.10 15.02
N ASP A 38 3.35 -1.13 15.70
CA ASP A 38 1.93 -1.29 16.03
C ASP A 38 1.02 -1.11 14.80
N GLN A 39 0.11 -0.12 14.85
CA GLN A 39 -0.86 0.21 13.80
C GLN A 39 -0.31 1.18 12.74
N VAL A 40 0.97 1.55 12.82
CA VAL A 40 1.55 2.58 11.95
C VAL A 40 2.66 1.99 11.09
N THR A 41 2.52 2.13 9.77
CA THR A 41 3.59 1.90 8.80
C THR A 41 4.06 3.24 8.25
N SER A 42 5.31 3.60 8.51
CA SER A 42 5.98 4.78 7.97
C SER A 42 6.88 4.39 6.80
N ILE A 43 6.74 5.11 5.69
CA ILE A 43 7.51 4.93 4.47
C ILE A 43 8.34 6.19 4.28
N LEU A 44 9.62 6.10 4.64
CA LEU A 44 10.56 7.22 4.64
C LEU A 44 11.32 7.20 3.32
N GLN A 45 11.03 8.17 2.44
CA GLN A 45 11.64 8.28 1.12
C GLN A 45 12.62 9.45 1.09
N SER A 46 13.82 9.22 0.56
CA SER A 46 14.90 10.21 0.42
C SER A 46 15.19 10.64 -1.02
N THR A 47 14.59 9.97 -2.01
CA THR A 47 14.70 10.30 -3.45
C THR A 47 13.39 10.85 -4.01
N ASP A 48 13.45 11.56 -5.13
CA ASP A 48 12.23 12.16 -5.72
C ASP A 48 11.23 11.14 -6.24
N LYS A 49 11.72 10.03 -6.80
CA LYS A 49 10.91 8.89 -7.20
C LYS A 49 11.30 7.65 -6.40
N GLY A 50 10.30 6.83 -6.11
CA GLY A 50 10.43 5.59 -5.38
C GLY A 50 9.46 4.55 -5.91
N ILE A 51 9.85 3.28 -5.92
CA ILE A 51 8.97 2.18 -6.33
C ILE A 51 9.07 1.06 -5.29
N ILE A 52 7.92 0.61 -4.81
CA ILE A 52 7.77 -0.49 -3.87
C ILE A 52 6.80 -1.51 -4.45
N ASN A 53 7.24 -2.76 -4.53
CA ASN A 53 6.36 -3.89 -4.80
C ASN A 53 5.88 -4.48 -3.47
N TRP A 54 4.58 -4.75 -3.35
CA TRP A 54 3.92 -5.23 -2.15
C TRP A 54 3.26 -6.60 -2.39
N GLN A 55 3.31 -7.47 -1.39
CA GLN A 55 2.49 -8.69 -1.40
C GLN A 55 1.04 -8.35 -1.04
N GLU A 56 0.83 -7.41 -0.12
CA GLU A 56 -0.49 -6.92 0.27
C GLU A 56 -0.37 -5.41 0.49
N PHE A 57 -1.31 -4.63 -0.06
CA PHE A 57 -1.46 -3.22 0.27
C PHE A 57 -2.92 -2.97 0.66
N SER A 58 -3.20 -3.20 1.93
CA SER A 58 -4.48 -2.90 2.57
C SER A 58 -4.19 -2.11 3.86
N ILE A 59 -5.17 -1.39 4.36
CA ILE A 59 -5.06 -0.59 5.60
C ILE A 59 -6.39 -0.75 6.34
N GLN A 60 -6.40 -1.42 7.48
CA GLN A 60 -7.62 -1.65 8.25
C GLN A 60 -8.03 -0.42 9.06
N ALA A 61 -9.27 -0.42 9.54
CA ALA A 61 -9.75 0.62 10.45
C ALA A 61 -8.85 0.69 11.70
N GLY A 62 -8.43 1.91 12.06
CA GLY A 62 -7.48 2.15 13.15
C GLY A 62 -6.00 2.10 12.73
N GLU A 63 -5.69 1.65 11.52
CA GLU A 63 -4.33 1.64 10.99
C GLU A 63 -3.99 2.90 10.19
N LEU A 64 -2.71 3.22 10.13
CA LEU A 64 -2.13 4.34 9.39
C LEU A 64 -0.94 3.87 8.57
N THR A 65 -0.98 4.11 7.26
CA THR A 65 0.21 4.11 6.42
C THR A 65 0.56 5.55 6.06
N ARG A 66 1.80 5.98 6.36
CA ARG A 66 2.26 7.35 6.16
C ARG A 66 3.53 7.41 5.33
N PHE A 67 3.49 8.11 4.21
CA PHE A 67 4.63 8.43 3.38
C PHE A 67 5.23 9.77 3.82
N VAL A 68 6.53 9.77 4.09
CA VAL A 68 7.34 10.97 4.33
C VAL A 68 8.33 11.07 3.18
N GLN A 69 8.05 11.98 2.25
CA GLN A 69 8.79 12.16 1.00
C GLN A 69 9.55 13.49 1.01
N PRO A 70 10.54 13.71 0.13
CA PRO A 70 11.32 14.96 0.10
C PRO A 70 10.47 16.23 -0.08
N GLY A 71 9.38 16.16 -0.86
CA GLY A 71 8.43 17.26 -1.01
C GLY A 71 7.15 16.86 -1.73
N ALA A 72 6.25 17.83 -1.93
CA ALA A 72 4.95 17.64 -2.59
C ALA A 72 5.08 17.08 -4.02
N SER A 73 6.19 17.41 -4.70
CA SER A 73 6.47 16.93 -6.05
C SER A 73 7.16 15.57 -6.11
N SER A 74 7.52 14.96 -4.97
CA SER A 74 8.09 13.62 -4.94
C SER A 74 6.97 12.57 -5.04
N ALA A 75 7.28 11.41 -5.61
CA ALA A 75 6.29 10.36 -5.88
C ALA A 75 6.75 8.99 -5.43
N THR A 76 5.81 8.17 -4.96
CA THR A 76 6.05 6.75 -4.68
C THR A 76 5.03 5.90 -5.45
N LEU A 77 5.52 4.94 -6.23
CA LEU A 77 4.69 3.91 -6.87
C LEU A 77 4.64 2.68 -5.98
N ASN A 78 3.43 2.32 -5.55
CA ASN A 78 3.13 1.12 -4.78
C ASN A 78 2.40 0.14 -5.69
N ARG A 79 3.02 -1.00 -5.99
CA ARG A 79 2.43 -2.03 -6.84
C ARG A 79 2.17 -3.29 -6.05
N VAL A 80 0.91 -3.74 -6.01
CA VAL A 80 0.59 -5.07 -5.47
C VAL A 80 0.89 -6.11 -6.54
N ILE A 81 1.74 -7.08 -6.20
CA ILE A 81 2.21 -8.14 -7.12
C ILE A 81 1.60 -9.51 -6.82
N SER A 82 0.79 -9.62 -5.76
CA SER A 82 0.00 -10.82 -5.46
C SER A 82 -1.37 -10.77 -6.14
N GLY A 83 -2.20 -11.79 -5.94
CA GLY A 83 -3.58 -11.84 -6.42
C GLY A 83 -4.62 -11.16 -5.51
N ASN A 84 -4.19 -10.42 -4.47
CA ASN A 84 -5.11 -9.85 -3.48
C ASN A 84 -5.53 -8.42 -3.86
N PRO A 85 -6.82 -8.05 -3.75
CA PRO A 85 -7.27 -6.68 -3.92
C PRO A 85 -6.84 -5.79 -2.74
N SER A 86 -6.77 -4.49 -2.97
CA SER A 86 -6.47 -3.50 -1.93
C SER A 86 -7.74 -3.00 -1.25
N ALA A 87 -7.78 -3.02 0.09
CA ALA A 87 -8.87 -2.43 0.87
C ALA A 87 -8.34 -1.39 1.86
N ILE A 88 -8.77 -0.13 1.69
CA ILE A 88 -8.38 1.01 2.52
C ILE A 88 -9.56 1.42 3.39
N HIS A 89 -9.58 0.93 4.62
CA HIS A 89 -10.55 1.27 5.68
C HIS A 89 -9.94 2.19 6.76
N GLY A 90 -8.61 2.26 6.84
CA GLY A 90 -7.87 3.15 7.72
C GLY A 90 -7.41 4.42 7.02
N GLN A 91 -6.21 4.89 7.39
CA GLN A 91 -5.65 6.15 6.93
C GLN A 91 -4.43 5.93 6.03
N LEU A 92 -4.43 6.57 4.86
CA LEU A 92 -3.26 6.71 3.99
C LEU A 92 -2.89 8.19 3.93
N GLN A 93 -1.70 8.54 4.42
CA GLN A 93 -1.22 9.92 4.47
C GLN A 93 0.08 10.09 3.69
N ALA A 94 0.24 11.19 2.96
CA ALA A 94 1.50 11.54 2.31
C ALA A 94 1.68 13.05 2.20
N ASN A 95 2.90 13.53 2.35
CA ASN A 95 3.22 14.92 1.99
C ASN A 95 3.58 15.09 0.50
N GLY A 96 3.65 14.00 -0.27
CA GLY A 96 3.89 13.98 -1.71
C GLY A 96 2.85 13.13 -2.45
N ARG A 97 3.21 12.68 -3.65
CA ARG A 97 2.32 11.92 -4.54
C ARG A 97 2.39 10.43 -4.24
N VAL A 98 1.23 9.77 -4.25
CA VAL A 98 1.12 8.32 -4.07
C VAL A 98 0.40 7.71 -5.27
N PHE A 99 1.05 6.73 -5.90
CA PHE A 99 0.45 5.84 -6.88
C PHE A 99 0.20 4.50 -6.20
N LEU A 100 -1.03 4.00 -6.26
CA LEU A 100 -1.42 2.66 -5.84
C LEU A 100 -1.91 1.87 -7.05
N ILE A 101 -1.16 0.84 -7.43
CA ILE A 101 -1.41 -0.01 -8.59
C ILE A 101 -1.77 -1.41 -8.08
N ASN A 102 -2.99 -1.85 -8.35
CA ASN A 102 -3.42 -3.21 -8.02
C ASN A 102 -4.38 -3.76 -9.09
N PRO A 103 -3.89 -4.61 -10.01
CA PRO A 103 -4.71 -5.23 -11.06
C PRO A 103 -5.88 -6.08 -10.56
N ASN A 104 -5.91 -6.44 -9.27
CA ASN A 104 -7.01 -7.18 -8.64
C ASN A 104 -8.13 -6.26 -8.12
N GLY A 105 -7.91 -4.94 -8.12
CA GLY A 105 -8.87 -3.93 -7.69
C GLY A 105 -8.46 -3.20 -6.42
N ILE A 106 -9.05 -2.01 -6.26
CA ILE A 106 -8.80 -1.10 -5.14
C ILE A 106 -10.15 -0.61 -4.62
N LEU A 107 -10.37 -0.80 -3.32
CA LEU A 107 -11.51 -0.25 -2.59
C LEU A 107 -11.01 0.73 -1.53
N VAL A 108 -11.42 1.99 -1.63
CA VAL A 108 -11.43 2.91 -0.48
C VAL A 108 -12.77 2.72 0.21
N GLY A 109 -12.79 1.99 1.32
CA GLY A 109 -14.02 1.58 1.98
C GLY A 109 -14.64 2.71 2.83
N PRO A 110 -15.86 2.50 3.36
CA PRO A 110 -16.47 3.45 4.28
C PRO A 110 -15.56 3.73 5.48
N GLY A 111 -15.34 5.00 5.79
CA GLY A 111 -14.42 5.45 6.85
C GLY A 111 -12.94 5.50 6.45
N GLY A 112 -12.57 4.93 5.30
CA GLY A 112 -11.24 5.05 4.72
C GLY A 112 -10.94 6.51 4.34
N GLN A 113 -9.73 6.95 4.68
CA GLN A 113 -9.28 8.32 4.46
C GLN A 113 -7.93 8.33 3.76
N ILE A 114 -7.88 8.99 2.61
CA ILE A 114 -6.65 9.24 1.86
C ILE A 114 -6.39 10.74 1.87
N ASP A 115 -5.19 11.14 2.29
CA ASP A 115 -4.76 12.53 2.39
C ASP A 115 -3.32 12.65 1.85
N THR A 116 -3.18 13.15 0.63
CA THR A 116 -1.89 13.22 -0.09
C THR A 116 -1.73 14.54 -0.86
N ALA A 117 -0.57 14.79 -1.47
CA ALA A 117 -0.42 15.91 -2.40
C ALA A 117 -1.21 15.65 -3.70
N ASP A 118 -0.96 14.49 -4.32
CA ASP A 118 -1.72 13.89 -5.41
C ASP A 118 -2.00 12.42 -5.09
N PHE A 119 -3.10 11.88 -5.60
CA PHE A 119 -3.41 10.46 -5.46
C PHE A 119 -3.82 9.83 -6.78
N ILE A 120 -3.13 8.75 -7.16
CA ILE A 120 -3.46 7.95 -8.32
C ILE A 120 -3.71 6.52 -7.85
N ALA A 121 -4.91 6.01 -8.10
CA ALA A 121 -5.24 4.60 -7.90
C ALA A 121 -5.60 3.97 -9.24
N SER A 122 -4.98 2.83 -9.55
CA SER A 122 -5.21 2.13 -10.80
C SER A 122 -5.43 0.63 -10.60
N GLY A 123 -6.52 0.13 -11.17
CA GLY A 123 -6.75 -1.29 -11.40
C GLY A 123 -6.16 -1.80 -12.72
N LEU A 124 -5.52 -0.91 -13.48
CA LEU A 124 -4.61 -1.24 -14.58
C LEU A 124 -3.15 -1.13 -14.13
N ASP A 125 -2.22 -1.82 -14.78
CA ASP A 125 -0.79 -1.67 -14.46
C ASP A 125 -0.18 -0.40 -15.09
N LEU A 126 0.93 0.07 -14.51
CA LEU A 126 1.74 1.18 -15.00
C LEU A 126 3.20 0.70 -15.07
N PRO A 127 3.85 0.64 -16.24
CA PRO A 127 5.25 0.23 -16.33
C PRO A 127 6.18 1.15 -15.53
N ASP A 128 7.21 0.57 -14.88
CA ASP A 128 8.21 1.34 -14.12
C ASP A 128 8.91 2.40 -15.00
N ALA A 129 9.17 2.08 -16.28
CA ALA A 129 9.82 3.00 -17.22
C ALA A 129 8.98 4.26 -17.45
N ASP A 130 7.66 4.12 -17.55
CA ASP A 130 6.73 5.24 -17.74
C ASP A 130 6.64 6.09 -16.48
N PHE A 131 6.56 5.46 -15.30
CA PHE A 131 6.60 6.20 -14.03
C PHE A 131 7.92 6.98 -13.85
N LEU A 132 9.04 6.39 -14.26
CA LEU A 132 10.36 7.00 -14.13
C LEU A 132 10.62 8.06 -15.19
N ALA A 133 10.06 7.91 -16.40
CA ALA A 133 10.05 8.96 -17.40
C ALA A 133 9.18 10.13 -16.93
N ASP A 134 9.67 11.37 -17.01
CA ASP A 134 8.87 12.56 -16.68
C ASP A 134 7.90 12.92 -17.84
N GLY A 135 7.23 11.91 -18.41
CA GLY A 135 6.38 12.01 -19.58
C GLY A 135 5.00 11.39 -19.38
N ASP A 136 4.39 10.96 -20.48
CA ASP A 136 3.05 10.38 -20.47
C ASP A 136 3.02 9.04 -19.70
N LEU A 137 1.98 8.87 -18.87
CA LEU A 137 1.75 7.64 -18.10
C LEU A 137 0.77 6.74 -18.85
N HIS A 138 1.24 5.60 -19.35
CA HIS A 138 0.39 4.64 -20.07
C HIS A 138 -0.05 3.52 -19.12
N PHE A 139 -1.29 3.63 -18.65
CA PHE A 139 -1.94 2.57 -17.86
C PHE A 139 -2.52 1.50 -18.79
N ALA A 140 -2.09 0.25 -18.63
CA ALA A 140 -2.53 -0.84 -19.49
C ALA A 140 -2.39 -2.21 -18.80
N GLY A 141 -3.18 -3.18 -19.26
CA GLY A 141 -3.24 -4.50 -18.65
C GLY A 141 -3.92 -4.48 -17.27
N GLY A 142 -4.39 -5.63 -16.80
CA GLY A 142 -5.26 -5.70 -15.61
C GLY A 142 -6.72 -5.39 -15.92
N ALA A 143 -7.59 -5.63 -14.93
CA ALA A 143 -9.04 -5.42 -15.03
C ALA A 143 -9.65 -5.11 -13.65
N GLY A 144 -8.84 -4.55 -12.75
CA GLY A 144 -9.28 -4.22 -11.40
C GLY A 144 -10.24 -3.03 -11.41
N ALA A 145 -11.34 -3.16 -10.67
CA ALA A 145 -12.20 -2.02 -10.40
C ALA A 145 -11.54 -1.11 -9.36
N VAL A 146 -11.72 0.21 -9.50
CA VAL A 146 -11.33 1.20 -8.49
C VAL A 146 -12.58 1.85 -7.95
N THR A 147 -12.91 1.59 -6.69
CA THR A 147 -14.13 2.08 -6.04
C THR A 147 -13.78 2.93 -4.84
N ASN A 148 -14.38 4.11 -4.74
CA ASN A 148 -14.30 4.95 -3.55
C ASN A 148 -15.67 5.07 -2.86
N LEU A 149 -15.72 4.62 -1.61
CA LEU A 149 -16.83 4.78 -0.66
C LEU A 149 -16.40 5.57 0.59
N GLY A 150 -15.16 6.06 0.63
CA GLY A 150 -14.60 6.88 1.70
C GLY A 150 -14.27 8.29 1.21
N THR A 151 -13.23 8.88 1.80
CA THR A 151 -12.79 10.24 1.49
C THR A 151 -11.38 10.23 0.93
N ILE A 152 -11.18 10.96 -0.18
CA ILE A 152 -9.87 11.22 -0.78
C ILE A 152 -9.68 12.73 -0.84
N LEU A 153 -8.59 13.21 -0.27
CA LEU A 153 -8.15 14.60 -0.32
C LEU A 153 -6.77 14.65 -0.98
N ALA A 154 -6.70 15.32 -2.14
CA ALA A 154 -5.45 15.75 -2.75
C ALA A 154 -5.28 17.24 -2.42
N ARG A 155 -4.21 17.59 -1.70
CA ARG A 155 -4.00 18.95 -1.16
C ARG A 155 -3.37 19.91 -2.15
N ASP A 156 -2.54 19.40 -3.05
CA ASP A 156 -1.72 20.22 -3.96
C ASP A 156 -1.99 19.90 -5.44
N GLY A 157 -2.73 18.82 -5.74
CA GLY A 157 -3.05 18.41 -7.10
C GLY A 157 -4.30 17.56 -7.22
N ASP A 158 -4.25 16.52 -8.05
CA ASP A 158 -5.42 15.82 -8.56
C ASP A 158 -5.61 14.42 -7.96
N VAL A 159 -6.83 13.89 -8.12
CA VAL A 159 -7.18 12.50 -7.85
C VAL A 159 -7.54 11.80 -9.16
N PHE A 160 -6.80 10.73 -9.50
CA PHE A 160 -7.10 9.87 -10.64
C PHE A 160 -7.47 8.46 -10.19
N LEU A 161 -8.66 8.01 -10.54
CA LEU A 161 -9.12 6.63 -10.34
C LEU A 161 -9.25 5.97 -11.72
N VAL A 162 -8.37 5.02 -12.02
CA VAL A 162 -8.26 4.37 -13.33
C VAL A 162 -8.61 2.90 -13.18
N GLY A 163 -9.70 2.45 -13.79
CA GLY A 163 -10.13 1.05 -13.68
C GLY A 163 -11.23 0.72 -14.65
N THR A 164 -11.62 -0.55 -14.67
CA THR A 164 -12.69 -1.08 -15.53
C THR A 164 -13.94 -1.43 -14.75
#